data_AF-A0A0C9TU30-F1
#
_entry.id   AF-A0A0C9TU30-F1
#
_cell.length_a   1.000
_cell.length_b   1.000
_cell.length_c   1.000
_cell.angle_alpha   90.00
_cell.angle_beta   90.00
_cell.angle_gamma   90.00
#
_symmetry.space_group_name_H-M   'P 1'
#
loop_
_entity.id
_entity.type
_entity.pdbx_description
1 polymer ?
#
loop_
_entity_poly.entity_id
_entity_poly.type
_entity_poly.pdbx_seq_one_letter_code
_entity_poly.pdbx_strand_id
1 'polypeptide(L)'
;MHDITHPPLTLPTAVEGLLIGVTGMDVESVRRGWSLLKHVVWSAQELLPSSQEAEIFNLHGHRHGLAFHDLYPPTRVCLTKGCPNQRDCNNVATLSNPVKYQAVRFTLGFGALPVHSTSTYCCQCHRRYHHNYVVHKDSDSRIYYSGVPDTVQAASHFFIDSQVLEVFANAKVFRWCVMNQIF
;
A
#
# COMPACT_ATOMS: atom_id res chain seq x y z
N MET A 1 -9.37 8.12 -12.81
CA MET A 1 -8.08 7.75 -12.22
C MET A 1 -7.17 8.96 -12.37
N HIS A 2 -6.72 9.54 -11.26
CA HIS A 2 -6.01 10.81 -11.28
C HIS A 2 -4.60 10.64 -11.86
N ASP A 3 -4.14 11.69 -12.52
CA ASP A 3 -2.74 11.80 -12.93
C ASP A 3 -1.88 11.87 -11.65
N ILE A 4 -0.89 10.99 -11.55
CA ILE A 4 -0.02 10.88 -10.39
C ILE A 4 1.30 11.62 -10.60
N THR A 5 1.58 12.11 -11.82
CA THR A 5 2.83 12.80 -12.13
C THR A 5 2.83 14.26 -11.67
N HIS A 6 1.67 14.79 -11.31
CA HIS A 6 1.52 16.17 -10.86
C HIS A 6 0.77 16.24 -9.53
N PRO A 7 1.15 17.18 -8.64
CA PRO A 7 0.42 17.36 -7.39
C PRO A 7 -1.01 17.81 -7.67
N PRO A 8 -2.00 17.31 -6.90
CA PRO A 8 -3.37 17.78 -7.03
C PRO A 8 -3.47 19.28 -6.73
N LEU A 9 -4.36 19.97 -7.44
CA LEU A 9 -4.59 21.41 -7.25
C LEU A 9 -5.04 21.73 -5.82
N THR A 10 -5.88 20.86 -5.26
CA THR A 10 -6.39 20.94 -3.89
C THR A 10 -6.19 19.62 -3.17
N LEU A 11 -5.97 19.67 -1.86
CA LEU A 11 -5.90 18.46 -1.05
C LEU A 11 -7.27 17.77 -0.96
N PRO A 12 -7.32 16.44 -0.92
CA PRO A 12 -8.52 15.72 -0.53
C PRO A 12 -8.93 16.09 0.90
N THR A 13 -10.23 16.20 1.16
CA THR A 13 -10.79 16.59 2.47
C THR A 13 -10.27 15.73 3.63
N ALA A 14 -10.05 14.44 3.41
CA ALA A 14 -9.47 13.54 4.40
C ALA A 14 -8.03 13.95 4.80
N VAL A 15 -7.22 14.36 3.82
CA VAL A 15 -5.83 14.81 4.04
C VAL A 15 -5.81 16.18 4.71
N GLU A 16 -6.72 17.09 4.33
CA GLU A 16 -6.88 18.37 5.03
C GLU A 16 -7.24 18.16 6.51
N GLY A 17 -8.21 17.28 6.80
CA GLY A 17 -8.62 16.94 8.17
C GLY A 17 -7.47 16.36 8.99
N LEU A 18 -6.69 15.45 8.40
CA LEU A 18 -5.47 14.93 9.02
C LEU A 18 -4.49 16.05 9.37
N LEU A 19 -4.15 16.90 8.40
CA LEU A 19 -3.16 17.97 8.60
C LEU A 19 -3.62 18.97 9.66
N ILE A 20 -4.90 19.36 9.67
CA ILE A 20 -5.49 20.19 10.73
C ILE A 20 -5.33 19.51 12.09
N GLY A 21 -5.66 18.22 12.18
CA GLY A 21 -5.55 17.46 13.41
C GLY A 21 -4.12 17.33 13.94
N VAL A 22 -3.15 17.11 13.06
CA VAL A 22 -1.73 16.92 13.41
C VAL A 22 -1.03 18.23 13.72
N THR A 23 -1.30 19.29 12.95
CA THR A 23 -0.60 20.58 13.08
C THR A 23 -1.29 21.57 14.01
N GLY A 24 -2.58 21.38 14.29
CA GLY A 24 -3.40 22.36 15.00
C GLY A 24 -3.71 23.64 14.21
N MET A 25 -3.33 23.69 12.92
CA MET A 25 -3.57 24.84 12.05
C MET A 25 -5.02 24.86 11.54
N ASP A 26 -5.52 26.05 11.21
CA ASP A 26 -6.82 26.18 10.56
C ASP A 26 -6.76 25.75 9.08
N VAL A 27 -7.95 25.51 8.50
CA VAL A 27 -8.09 25.03 7.12
C VAL A 27 -7.48 25.97 6.08
N GLU A 28 -7.54 27.29 6.30
CA GLU A 28 -7.00 28.26 5.36
C GLU A 28 -5.47 28.22 5.37
N SER A 29 -4.88 28.13 6.57
CA SER A 29 -3.44 27.96 6.74
C SER A 29 -2.93 26.66 6.09
N VAL A 30 -3.63 25.54 6.27
CA VAL A 30 -3.30 24.27 5.60
C VAL A 30 -3.36 24.39 4.07
N ARG A 31 -4.41 25.01 3.52
CA ARG A 31 -4.57 25.22 2.08
C ARG A 31 -3.51 26.13 1.48
N ARG A 32 -3.16 27.21 2.19
CA ARG A 32 -2.05 28.10 1.80
C ARG A 32 -0.74 27.33 1.81
N GLY A 33 -0.47 26.56 2.86
CA GLY A 33 0.71 25.69 2.96
C GLY A 33 0.81 24.72 1.78
N TRP A 34 -0.28 24.03 1.44
CA TRP A 34 -0.31 23.15 0.26
C TRP A 34 -0.03 23.92 -1.03
N SER A 35 -0.66 25.08 -1.22
CA SER A 35 -0.47 25.88 -2.44
C SER A 35 0.98 26.29 -2.66
N LEU A 36 1.71 26.57 -1.57
CA LEU A 36 3.13 26.94 -1.59
C LEU A 36 4.06 25.72 -1.73
N LEU A 37 3.77 24.62 -1.03
CA LEU A 37 4.70 23.50 -0.87
C LEU A 37 4.41 22.30 -1.78
N LYS A 38 3.26 22.24 -2.47
CA LYS A 38 2.83 21.05 -3.22
C LYS A 38 3.87 20.52 -4.20
N HIS A 39 4.58 21.38 -4.91
CA HIS A 39 5.58 20.95 -5.89
C HIS A 39 6.82 20.37 -5.20
N VAL A 40 7.25 20.98 -4.09
CA VAL A 40 8.38 20.49 -3.29
C VAL A 40 8.05 19.13 -2.68
N VAL A 41 6.87 18.98 -2.08
CA VAL A 41 6.40 17.72 -1.49
C VAL A 41 6.27 16.63 -2.55
N TRP A 42 5.74 16.95 -3.73
CA TRP A 42 5.56 15.98 -4.82
C TRP A 42 6.86 15.53 -5.48
N SER A 43 7.91 16.37 -5.44
CA SER A 43 9.24 16.06 -5.96
C SER A 43 10.22 15.53 -4.91
N ALA A 44 9.83 15.50 -3.64
CA ALA A 44 10.69 15.05 -2.57
C ALA A 44 11.02 13.57 -2.72
N GLN A 45 12.24 13.18 -2.33
CA GLN A 45 12.59 11.77 -2.17
C GLN A 45 11.73 11.15 -1.07
N GLU A 46 11.53 9.82 -1.11
CA GLU A 46 10.84 9.09 -0.05
C GLU A 46 11.39 9.48 1.32
N LEU A 47 10.52 10.10 2.11
CA LEU A 47 10.80 10.39 3.51
C LEU A 47 10.55 9.12 4.31
N LEU A 48 11.52 8.73 5.13
CA LEU A 48 11.35 7.68 6.12
C LEU A 48 10.77 8.31 7.38
N PRO A 49 9.48 8.09 7.71
CA PRO A 49 8.90 8.64 8.92
C PRO A 49 9.54 7.97 10.15
N SER A 50 9.65 8.72 11.23
CA SER A 50 9.95 8.17 12.55
C SER A 50 8.77 7.38 13.10
N SER A 51 9.01 6.52 14.10
CA SER A 51 7.93 5.77 14.77
C SER A 51 6.89 6.70 15.40
N GLN A 52 7.32 7.85 15.92
CA GLN A 52 6.43 8.86 16.49
C GLN A 52 5.53 9.50 15.41
N GLU A 53 6.06 9.81 14.23
CA GLU A 53 5.25 10.33 13.12
C GLU A 53 4.23 9.29 12.64
N ALA A 54 4.61 8.01 12.61
CA ALA A 54 3.69 6.94 12.27
C ALA A 54 2.55 6.77 13.30
N GLU A 55 2.87 6.88 14.59
CA GLU A 55 1.86 6.87 15.66
C GLU A 55 0.91 8.06 15.57
N ILE A 56 1.43 9.27 15.36
CA ILE A 56 0.63 10.49 15.18
C ILE A 56 -0.26 10.35 13.94
N PHE A 57 0.28 9.86 12.83
CA PHE A 57 -0.50 9.62 11.62
C PHE A 57 -1.65 8.65 11.89
N ASN A 58 -1.38 7.55 12.59
CA ASN A 58 -2.42 6.55 12.92
C ASN A 58 -3.49 7.12 13.85
N LEU A 59 -3.12 7.94 14.83
CA LEU A 59 -4.04 8.57 15.77
C LEU A 59 -5.06 9.49 15.07
N HIS A 60 -4.59 10.31 14.13
CA HIS A 60 -5.44 11.30 13.46
C HIS A 60 -6.04 10.78 12.14
N GLY A 61 -5.29 10.00 11.37
CA GLY A 61 -5.67 9.53 10.03
C GLY A 61 -6.86 8.58 10.02
N HIS A 62 -6.98 7.73 11.05
CA HIS A 62 -8.07 6.74 11.11
C HIS A 62 -9.46 7.39 11.07
N ARG A 63 -9.64 8.53 11.74
CA ARG A 63 -10.91 9.28 11.77
C ARG A 63 -11.32 9.83 10.40
N HIS A 64 -10.36 9.98 9.50
CA HIS A 64 -10.55 10.48 8.15
C HIS A 64 -10.56 9.36 7.10
N GLY A 65 -10.60 8.09 7.52
CA GLY A 65 -10.54 6.95 6.61
C GLY A 65 -9.21 6.85 5.88
N LEU A 66 -8.14 7.40 6.46
CA LEU A 66 -6.77 7.23 5.98
C LEU A 66 -6.12 6.07 6.71
N ALA A 67 -5.24 5.37 6.01
CA ALA A 67 -4.37 4.37 6.58
C ALA A 67 -2.92 4.75 6.27
N PHE A 68 -1.98 4.23 7.04
CA PHE A 68 -0.57 4.58 6.88
C PHE A 68 -0.02 4.21 5.50
N HIS A 69 -0.61 3.19 4.88
CA HIS A 69 -0.26 2.78 3.53
C HIS A 69 -1.49 2.23 2.77
N ASP A 70 -1.54 2.48 1.47
CA ASP A 70 -2.50 1.88 0.55
C ASP A 70 -1.79 0.86 -0.35
N LEU A 71 -2.11 -0.42 -0.19
CA LEU A 71 -1.61 -1.51 -1.01
C LEU A 71 -2.48 -1.67 -2.26
N TYR A 72 -1.89 -1.49 -3.43
CA TYR A 72 -2.53 -1.69 -4.74
C TYR A 72 -1.91 -2.88 -5.48
N PRO A 73 -2.57 -3.40 -6.53
CA PRO A 73 -1.91 -4.28 -7.47
C PRO A 73 -0.74 -3.56 -8.14
N PRO A 74 0.35 -4.26 -8.50
CA PRO A 74 1.55 -3.67 -9.11
C PRO A 74 1.33 -3.16 -10.55
N THR A 75 0.09 -3.18 -11.04
CA THR A 75 -0.28 -2.80 -12.40
C THR A 75 -1.62 -2.08 -12.42
N ARG A 76 -1.77 -1.17 -13.39
CA ARG A 76 -3.02 -0.45 -13.67
C ARG A 76 -3.74 -1.01 -14.90
N VAL A 77 -3.13 -1.98 -15.56
CA VAL A 77 -3.60 -2.56 -16.83
C VAL A 77 -3.73 -4.06 -16.72
N CYS A 78 -4.49 -4.66 -17.64
CA CYS A 78 -4.57 -6.10 -17.72
C CYS A 78 -3.23 -6.68 -18.22
N LEU A 79 -2.70 -7.68 -17.53
CA LEU A 79 -1.48 -8.40 -17.92
C LEU A 79 -1.77 -9.70 -18.68
N THR A 80 -3.06 -10.04 -18.82
CA THR A 80 -3.46 -11.32 -19.44
C THR A 80 -3.29 -11.24 -20.95
N LYS A 81 -2.41 -12.10 -21.49
CA LYS A 81 -2.18 -12.22 -22.93
C LYS A 81 -3.48 -12.51 -23.69
N GLY A 82 -3.73 -11.76 -24.75
CA GLY A 82 -4.92 -11.92 -25.59
C GLY A 82 -6.19 -11.23 -25.05
N CYS A 83 -6.12 -10.54 -23.91
CA CYS A 83 -7.23 -9.72 -23.43
C CYS A 83 -7.31 -8.40 -24.21
N PRO A 84 -8.51 -7.92 -24.63
CA PRO A 84 -8.65 -6.61 -25.27
C PRO A 84 -8.17 -5.43 -24.42
N ASN A 85 -8.19 -5.59 -23.09
CA ASN A 85 -7.70 -4.61 -22.12
C ASN A 85 -6.20 -4.76 -21.81
N GLN A 86 -5.51 -5.71 -22.44
CA GLN A 86 -4.07 -5.89 -22.26
C GLN A 86 -3.32 -4.66 -22.78
N ARG A 87 -2.38 -4.16 -21.99
CA ARG A 87 -1.48 -3.07 -22.38
C ARG A 87 -0.08 -3.38 -21.84
N ASP A 88 0.93 -2.92 -22.56
CA ASP A 88 2.32 -3.05 -22.12
C ASP A 88 2.75 -1.87 -21.24
N CYS A 89 2.01 -0.76 -21.26
CA CYS A 89 2.27 0.43 -20.45
C CYS A 89 1.15 0.72 -19.46
N ASN A 90 1.49 1.28 -18.30
CA ASN A 90 0.57 1.63 -17.23
C ASN A 90 -0.07 3.04 -17.38
N ASN A 91 0.15 3.70 -18.52
CA ASN A 91 -0.23 5.11 -18.73
C ASN A 91 -1.76 5.29 -18.79
N VAL A 92 -2.46 4.32 -19.38
CA VAL A 92 -3.92 4.32 -19.48
C VAL A 92 -4.44 3.10 -18.75
N ALA A 93 -5.09 3.34 -17.61
CA ALA A 93 -5.60 2.25 -16.79
C ALA A 93 -6.77 1.54 -17.48
N THR A 94 -6.67 0.22 -17.59
CA THR A 94 -7.72 -0.65 -18.14
C THR A 94 -8.36 -1.53 -17.06
N LEU A 95 -7.84 -1.49 -15.83
CA LEU A 95 -8.45 -2.09 -14.65
C LEU A 95 -9.38 -1.07 -13.97
N SER A 96 -10.55 -1.53 -13.52
CA SER A 96 -11.62 -0.72 -12.93
C SER A 96 -12.20 -1.38 -11.67
N ASN A 97 -13.32 -0.87 -11.17
CA ASN A 97 -14.09 -1.42 -10.05
C ASN A 97 -13.20 -1.73 -8.81
N PRO A 98 -12.54 -0.71 -8.25
CA PRO A 98 -11.71 -0.89 -7.07
C PRO A 98 -12.56 -1.37 -5.90
N VAL A 99 -12.10 -2.41 -5.22
CA VAL A 99 -12.65 -2.88 -3.94
C VAL A 99 -11.57 -2.70 -2.89
N LYS A 100 -11.81 -1.77 -1.96
CA LYS A 100 -10.91 -1.44 -0.85
C LYS A 100 -11.40 -2.10 0.44
N TYR A 101 -10.48 -2.63 1.24
CA TYR A 101 -10.74 -3.15 2.57
C TYR A 101 -9.60 -2.82 3.53
N GLN A 102 -9.90 -2.78 4.83
CA GLN A 102 -8.94 -2.56 5.91
C GLN A 102 -8.14 -3.83 6.19
N ALA A 103 -6.85 -3.66 6.49
CA ALA A 103 -5.95 -4.74 6.80
C ALA A 103 -4.82 -4.25 7.74
N VAL A 104 -3.98 -5.19 8.19
CA VAL A 104 -2.81 -4.91 9.00
C VAL A 104 -1.56 -5.36 8.25
N ARG A 105 -0.55 -4.48 8.21
CA ARG A 105 0.79 -4.78 7.69
C ARG A 105 1.78 -4.86 8.84
N PHE A 106 2.45 -5.98 8.98
CA PHE A 106 3.51 -6.19 9.96
C PHE A 106 4.85 -5.79 9.33
N THR A 107 5.47 -4.79 9.93
CA THR A 107 6.75 -4.22 9.50
C THR A 107 7.79 -4.41 10.60
N LEU A 108 9.07 -4.43 10.23
CA LEU A 108 10.15 -4.60 11.20
C LEU A 108 10.35 -3.33 12.05
N GLY A 109 10.30 -2.15 11.42
CA GLY A 109 10.59 -0.87 12.08
C GLY A 109 9.44 -0.27 12.88
N PHE A 110 8.19 -0.43 12.42
CA PHE A 110 7.02 0.21 13.02
C PHE A 110 6.05 -0.78 13.69
N GLY A 111 6.36 -2.08 13.65
CA GLY A 111 5.45 -3.12 14.12
C GLY A 111 4.21 -3.22 13.23
N ALA A 112 3.04 -3.36 13.86
CA ALA A 112 1.76 -3.54 13.17
C ALA A 112 1.16 -2.19 12.76
N LEU A 113 1.01 -1.97 11.45
CA LEU A 113 0.45 -0.75 10.88
C LEU A 113 -0.91 -1.01 10.23
N PRO A 114 -1.92 -0.14 10.47
CA PRO A 114 -3.17 -0.20 9.73
C PRO A 114 -2.91 0.21 8.27
N VAL A 115 -3.37 -0.60 7.34
CA VAL A 115 -3.27 -0.38 5.90
C VAL A 115 -4.62 -0.58 5.22
N HIS A 116 -4.76 -0.02 4.04
CA HIS A 116 -5.86 -0.36 3.13
C HIS A 116 -5.32 -1.19 1.99
N SER A 117 -5.98 -2.28 1.65
CA SER A 117 -5.67 -3.04 0.45
C SER A 117 -6.80 -2.85 -0.56
N THR A 118 -6.41 -2.55 -1.79
CA THR A 118 -7.33 -2.34 -2.90
C THR A 118 -7.08 -3.38 -3.97
N SER A 119 -8.15 -4.04 -4.42
CA SER A 119 -8.12 -4.88 -5.61
C SER A 119 -8.83 -4.20 -6.77
N THR A 120 -8.36 -4.43 -7.99
CA THR A 120 -8.96 -3.89 -9.22
C THR A 120 -9.38 -5.03 -10.14
N TYR A 121 -10.28 -4.75 -11.07
CA TYR A 121 -10.93 -5.77 -11.90
C TYR A 121 -10.82 -5.45 -13.38
N CYS A 122 -10.56 -6.47 -14.19
CA CYS A 122 -10.64 -6.36 -15.64
C CYS A 122 -12.02 -6.85 -16.11
N CYS A 123 -12.83 -5.93 -16.64
CA CYS A 123 -14.15 -6.26 -17.15
C CYS A 123 -14.14 -7.16 -18.40
N GLN A 124 -13.01 -7.28 -19.11
CA GLN A 124 -12.93 -8.05 -20.35
C GLN A 124 -12.53 -9.52 -20.14
N CYS A 125 -11.60 -9.81 -19.23
CA CYS A 125 -11.15 -11.18 -18.95
C CYS A 125 -11.59 -11.70 -17.56
N HIS A 126 -12.45 -10.94 -16.88
CA HIS A 126 -13.02 -11.29 -15.58
C HIS A 126 -12.00 -11.66 -14.50
N ARG A 127 -10.85 -11.00 -14.51
CA ARG A 127 -9.77 -11.20 -13.54
C ARG A 127 -9.75 -10.08 -12.52
N ARG A 128 -9.59 -10.45 -11.25
CA ARG A 128 -9.36 -9.52 -10.14
C ARG A 128 -7.90 -9.54 -9.75
N TYR A 129 -7.28 -8.37 -9.79
CA TYR A 129 -5.90 -8.12 -9.45
C TYR A 129 -5.85 -7.69 -7.98
N HIS A 130 -5.13 -8.46 -7.18
CA HIS A 130 -4.78 -8.16 -5.79
C HIS A 130 -3.32 -7.68 -5.71
N HIS A 131 -2.85 -7.36 -4.51
CA HIS A 131 -1.49 -6.87 -4.28
C HIS A 131 -0.41 -7.89 -4.70
N ASN A 132 -0.57 -9.18 -4.38
CA ASN A 132 0.45 -10.20 -4.74
C ASN A 132 0.01 -11.23 -5.79
N TYR A 133 -1.27 -11.27 -6.15
CA TYR A 133 -1.79 -12.26 -7.08
C TYR A 133 -2.98 -11.76 -7.88
N VAL A 134 -3.35 -12.53 -8.90
CA VAL A 134 -4.54 -12.36 -9.73
C VAL A 134 -5.43 -13.58 -9.59
N VAL A 135 -6.74 -13.36 -9.48
CA VAL A 135 -7.76 -14.42 -9.47
C VAL A 135 -8.60 -14.35 -10.72
N HIS A 136 -8.83 -15.49 -11.36
CA HIS A 136 -9.83 -15.60 -12.41
C HIS A 136 -11.19 -16.01 -11.82
N LYS A 137 -12.26 -15.31 -12.18
CA LYS A 137 -13.59 -15.49 -11.58
C LYS A 137 -14.10 -16.93 -11.63
N ASP A 138 -13.86 -17.64 -12.74
CA ASP A 138 -14.48 -18.96 -12.97
C ASP A 138 -13.69 -20.13 -12.40
N SER A 139 -12.37 -20.02 -12.31
CA SER A 139 -11.51 -21.11 -11.84
C SER A 139 -11.10 -20.98 -10.38
N ASP A 140 -11.33 -19.80 -9.78
CA ASP A 140 -10.85 -19.39 -8.46
C ASP A 140 -9.34 -19.61 -8.24
N SER A 141 -8.59 -19.79 -9.34
CA SER A 141 -7.16 -20.06 -9.29
C SER A 141 -6.38 -18.77 -9.11
N ARG A 142 -5.42 -18.81 -8.17
CA ARG A 142 -4.51 -17.69 -7.87
C ARG A 142 -3.25 -17.82 -8.71
N ILE A 143 -2.92 -16.75 -9.42
CA ILE A 143 -1.66 -16.62 -10.15
C ILE A 143 -0.87 -15.49 -9.51
N TYR A 144 0.27 -15.81 -8.91
CA TYR A 144 1.15 -14.83 -8.29
C TYR A 144 1.96 -14.07 -9.34
N TYR A 145 2.27 -12.81 -9.07
CA TYR A 145 3.17 -12.04 -9.92
C TYR A 145 4.60 -12.62 -9.84
N SER A 146 5.40 -12.38 -10.87
CA SER A 146 6.80 -12.80 -10.89
C SER A 146 7.64 -12.02 -9.88
N GLY A 147 8.66 -12.67 -9.32
CA GLY A 147 9.58 -12.07 -8.34
C GLY A 147 9.18 -12.35 -6.90
N VAL A 148 10.00 -11.87 -5.96
CA VAL A 148 9.72 -11.93 -4.53
C VAL A 148 9.15 -10.57 -4.11
N PRO A 149 7.92 -10.51 -3.55
CA PRO A 149 7.34 -9.24 -3.15
C PRO A 149 7.98 -8.72 -1.85
N ASP A 150 8.05 -7.41 -1.68
CA ASP A 150 8.52 -6.78 -0.44
C ASP A 150 7.54 -6.97 0.72
N THR A 151 6.25 -7.11 0.39
CA THR A 151 5.16 -7.36 1.33
C THR A 151 4.31 -8.53 0.84
N VAL A 152 4.21 -9.56 1.68
CA VAL A 152 3.47 -10.80 1.42
C VAL A 152 2.08 -10.73 2.08
N GLN A 153 1.04 -10.98 1.31
CA GLN A 153 -0.33 -11.16 1.76
C GLN A 153 -0.49 -12.57 2.34
N ALA A 154 -0.22 -12.71 3.63
CA ALA A 154 -0.35 -13.98 4.34
C ALA A 154 -1.81 -14.43 4.48
N ALA A 155 -2.74 -13.48 4.58
CA ALA A 155 -4.19 -13.72 4.60
C ALA A 155 -4.96 -12.51 4.11
N SER A 156 -6.29 -12.60 4.00
CA SER A 156 -7.13 -11.52 3.44
C SER A 156 -6.88 -10.17 4.10
N HIS A 157 -6.71 -10.12 5.43
CA HIS A 157 -6.51 -8.88 6.18
C HIS A 157 -5.11 -8.76 6.82
N PHE A 158 -4.16 -9.62 6.44
CA PHE A 158 -2.83 -9.66 7.06
C PHE A 158 -1.72 -9.68 6.00
N PHE A 159 -0.84 -8.69 6.10
CA PHE A 159 0.32 -8.49 5.24
C PHE A 159 1.58 -8.48 6.09
N ILE A 160 2.66 -9.08 5.60
CA ILE A 160 3.92 -9.20 6.34
C ILE A 160 5.05 -8.79 5.42
N ASP A 161 5.91 -7.88 5.87
CA ASP A 161 7.10 -7.51 5.12
C ASP A 161 8.12 -8.64 5.08
N SER A 162 8.82 -8.74 3.95
CA SER A 162 9.84 -9.76 3.74
C SER A 162 10.97 -9.68 4.79
N GLN A 163 11.30 -8.48 5.28
CA GLN A 163 12.25 -8.28 6.38
C GLN A 163 11.80 -8.96 7.69
N VAL A 164 10.50 -8.94 7.99
CA VAL A 164 9.94 -9.62 9.18
C VAL A 164 10.02 -11.14 8.98
N LEU A 165 9.68 -11.62 7.78
CA LEU A 165 9.78 -13.04 7.43
C LEU A 165 11.23 -13.54 7.49
N GLU A 166 12.19 -12.72 7.09
CA GLU A 166 13.62 -13.03 7.17
C GLU A 166 14.09 -13.20 8.62
N VAL A 167 13.63 -12.35 9.54
CA VAL A 167 13.88 -12.53 11.00
C VAL A 167 13.34 -13.88 11.47
N PHE A 168 12.12 -14.26 11.07
CA PHE A 168 11.55 -15.57 11.43
C PHE A 168 12.32 -16.74 10.80
N ALA A 169 12.76 -16.61 9.55
CA ALA A 169 13.57 -17.62 8.87
C ALA A 169 14.92 -17.82 9.57
N ASN A 170 15.62 -16.72 9.86
CA ASN A 170 16.89 -16.75 10.59
C ASN A 170 16.71 -17.31 12.01
N ALA A 171 15.66 -16.92 12.72
CA ALA A 171 15.35 -17.48 14.03
C ALA A 171 15.13 -18.99 13.97
N LYS A 172 14.46 -19.52 12.94
CA LYS A 172 14.27 -20.97 12.78
C LYS A 172 15.60 -21.71 12.54
N VAL A 173 16.53 -21.12 11.80
CA VAL A 173 17.84 -21.72 11.49
C VAL A 173 18.75 -21.67 12.73
N PHE A 174 18.93 -20.50 13.33
CA PHE A 174 19.93 -20.30 14.38
C PHE A 174 19.47 -20.68 15.79
N ARG A 175 18.15 -20.69 16.08
CA ARG A 175 17.65 -21.07 17.41
C ARG A 175 17.95 -22.53 17.75
N TRP A 176 18.17 -23.40 16.76
CA TRP A 176 18.62 -24.77 16.97
C TRP A 176 20.12 -24.87 17.30
N CYS A 177 20.96 -23.92 16.86
CA CYS A 177 22.40 -23.96 17.10
C CYS A 177 22.79 -23.63 18.56
N VAL A 178 21.96 -22.89 19.29
CA VAL A 178 22.27 -22.47 20.67
C VAL A 178 21.93 -23.55 21.71
N MET A 179 21.11 -24.56 21.36
CA MET A 179 20.76 -25.64 22.30
C MET A 179 21.76 -26.81 22.34
N ASN A 180 22.79 -26.82 21.48
CA ASN A 180 23.78 -27.92 21.41
C ASN A 180 25.16 -27.58 22.01
N GLN A 181 25.29 -26.46 22.74
CA GLN A 181 26.52 -26.13 23.48
C GLN A 181 26.36 -26.15 25.01
N ILE A 182 25.29 -26.78 25.51
CA ILE A 182 25.12 -27.08 26.93
C ILE A 182 25.04 -28.59 27.09
N PHE A 183 26.16 -29.28 26.91
CA PHE A 183 26.47 -30.60 27.50
C PHE A 183 27.99 -30.70 27.65
#